data_AF-D8QX01-F1
#
_entry.id   AF-D8QX01-F1
#
_cell.length_a   1.000
_cell.length_b   1.000
_cell.length_c   1.000
_cell.angle_alpha   90.00
_cell.angle_beta   90.00
_cell.angle_gamma   90.00
#
_symmetry.space_group_name_H-M   'P 1'
#
loop_
_entity.id
_entity.type
_entity.pdbx_description
1 polymer ?
#
loop_
_entity_poly.entity_id
_entity_poly.type
_entity_poly.pdbx_seq_one_letter_code
_entity_poly.pdbx_strand_id
1 'polypeptide(L)'
;VANSLVSMYGSCGSVEDAEETFWDMRSRNVISWTGMITAYAQNGYNSKALEMLHAMNLEGVSPNDITFVSVLSACSHGGLSKRGLGYLASMLADYGLAPTIDHYVCAIDVVGRSGEAGEASTIAKAMPFEPDPVAWTSILAACSVQQDASLGAVAAEKFRDLDPKNDASYVMESKL
;
A
#
# COMPACT_ATOMS: atom_id res chain seq x y z
N VAL A 1 -20.99 -2.65 15.10
CA VAL A 1 -22.01 -2.84 14.04
C VAL A 1 -21.83 -1.82 12.91
N ALA A 2 -21.75 -0.51 13.16
CA ALA A 2 -21.51 0.46 12.09
C ALA A 2 -20.18 0.24 11.33
N ASN A 3 -19.07 0.02 12.04
CA ASN A 3 -17.76 -0.26 11.40
C ASN A 3 -17.82 -1.47 10.44
N SER A 4 -18.50 -2.54 10.84
CA SER A 4 -18.66 -3.74 10.01
C SER A 4 -19.53 -3.48 8.78
N LEU A 5 -20.51 -2.58 8.87
CA LEU A 5 -21.33 -2.17 7.72
C LEU A 5 -20.51 -1.33 6.74
N VAL A 6 -19.72 -0.36 7.22
CA VAL A 6 -18.81 0.43 6.38
C VAL A 6 -17.85 -0.50 5.60
N SER A 7 -17.22 -1.46 6.28
CA SER A 7 -16.33 -2.43 5.62
C SER A 7 -17.07 -3.33 4.62
N MET A 8 -18.28 -3.80 4.96
CA MET A 8 -19.09 -4.65 4.08
C MET A 8 -19.49 -3.90 2.81
N TYR A 9 -20.08 -2.71 2.94
CA TYR A 9 -20.46 -1.89 1.79
C TYR A 9 -19.27 -1.54 0.90
N GLY A 10 -18.14 -1.15 1.49
CA GLY A 10 -16.91 -0.91 0.76
C GLY A 10 -16.40 -2.13 -0.03
N SER A 11 -16.50 -3.34 0.55
CA SER A 11 -16.08 -4.58 -0.11
C SER A 11 -17.03 -5.01 -1.23
N CYS A 12 -18.29 -4.59 -1.19
CA CYS A 12 -19.28 -4.82 -2.24
C CYS A 12 -19.24 -3.76 -3.36
N GLY A 13 -18.39 -2.75 -3.23
CA GLY A 13 -18.31 -1.62 -4.16
C GLY A 13 -19.41 -0.57 -4.00
N SER A 14 -20.27 -0.73 -3.00
CA SER A 14 -21.30 0.24 -2.60
C SER A 14 -20.70 1.33 -1.72
N VAL A 15 -19.76 2.11 -2.27
CA VAL A 15 -18.99 3.08 -1.50
C VAL A 15 -19.86 4.22 -0.98
N GLU A 16 -20.91 4.58 -1.70
CA GLU A 16 -21.87 5.60 -1.30
C GLU A 16 -22.63 5.18 -0.02
N ASP A 17 -23.08 3.92 0.05
CA ASP A 17 -23.74 3.37 1.25
C ASP A 17 -22.77 3.29 2.44
N ALA A 18 -21.49 3.00 2.16
CA ALA A 18 -20.43 3.02 3.18
C ALA A 18 -20.21 4.44 3.72
N GLU A 19 -20.20 5.45 2.84
CA GLU A 19 -20.03 6.86 3.15
C GLU A 19 -21.22 7.38 3.98
N GLU A 20 -22.45 7.08 3.58
CA GLU A 20 -23.66 7.44 4.34
C GLU A 20 -23.63 6.81 5.73
N THR A 21 -23.36 5.51 5.81
CA THR A 21 -23.25 4.80 7.09
C THR A 21 -22.18 5.41 7.99
N PHE A 22 -21.05 5.83 7.42
CA PHE A 22 -19.94 6.43 8.15
C PHE A 22 -20.28 7.81 8.71
N TRP A 23 -20.95 8.67 7.93
CA TRP A 23 -21.32 10.00 8.37
C TRP A 23 -22.45 10.01 9.39
N ASP A 24 -23.34 9.01 9.35
CA ASP A 24 -24.41 8.81 10.34
C ASP A 24 -23.90 8.33 11.71
N MET A 25 -22.62 7.96 11.82
CA MET A 25 -22.04 7.54 13.10
C MET A 25 -21.93 8.72 14.08
N ARG A 26 -22.54 8.56 15.26
CA ARG A 26 -22.43 9.54 16.37
C ARG A 26 -21.00 9.72 16.90
N SER A 27 -20.18 8.68 16.80
CA SER A 27 -18.78 8.70 17.23
C SER A 27 -17.99 7.81 16.29
N ARG A 28 -16.96 8.40 15.67
CA ARG A 28 -16.03 7.72 14.77
C ARG A 28 -14.71 7.47 15.49
N ASN A 29 -14.13 6.31 15.27
CA ASN A 29 -12.83 5.92 15.81
C ASN A 29 -11.89 5.47 14.70
N VAL A 30 -10.66 5.10 15.05
CA VAL A 30 -9.64 4.64 14.10
C VAL A 30 -10.17 3.53 13.17
N ILE A 31 -11.00 2.62 13.68
CA ILE A 31 -11.55 1.51 12.89
C ILE A 31 -12.54 2.00 11.82
N SER A 32 -13.46 2.92 12.16
CA SER A 32 -14.39 3.46 11.16
C SER A 32 -13.67 4.29 10.10
N TRP A 33 -12.69 5.11 10.50
CA TRP A 33 -11.89 5.93 9.59
C TRP A 33 -11.07 5.07 8.64
N THR A 34 -10.33 4.08 9.17
CA THR A 34 -9.57 3.12 8.37
C THR A 34 -10.48 2.32 7.44
N GLY A 35 -11.67 1.92 7.91
CA GLY A 35 -12.67 1.24 7.08
C GLY A 35 -13.08 2.07 5.87
N MET A 36 -13.37 3.36 6.05
CA MET A 36 -13.78 4.25 4.96
C MET A 36 -12.63 4.56 3.99
N ILE A 37 -11.42 4.80 4.51
CA ILE A 37 -10.20 4.98 3.69
C ILE A 37 -9.97 3.75 2.82
N THR A 38 -10.09 2.56 3.40
CA THR A 38 -9.93 1.28 2.69
C THR A 38 -10.99 1.11 1.62
N ALA A 39 -12.25 1.42 1.93
CA ALA A 39 -13.36 1.36 0.98
C ALA A 39 -13.09 2.25 -0.25
N TYR A 40 -12.64 3.49 -0.06
CA TYR A 40 -12.27 4.36 -1.17
C TYR A 40 -11.07 3.84 -1.97
N ALA A 41 -10.01 3.38 -1.29
CA ALA A 41 -8.80 2.89 -1.92
C ALA A 41 -9.05 1.66 -2.81
N GLN A 42 -9.88 0.72 -2.35
CA GLN A 42 -10.23 -0.51 -3.08
C GLN A 42 -11.11 -0.24 -4.29
N ASN A 43 -11.92 0.82 -4.25
CA ASN A 43 -12.85 1.18 -5.33
C ASN A 43 -12.31 2.28 -6.26
N GLY A 44 -11.01 2.59 -6.19
CA GLY A 44 -10.34 3.51 -7.10
C GLY A 44 -10.60 5.00 -6.81
N TYR A 45 -11.27 5.33 -5.72
CA TYR A 45 -11.50 6.71 -5.28
C TYR A 45 -10.28 7.26 -4.50
N ASN A 46 -9.11 7.21 -5.14
CA ASN A 46 -7.82 7.46 -4.48
C ASN A 46 -7.74 8.84 -3.81
N SER A 47 -8.24 9.89 -4.47
CA SER A 47 -8.27 11.24 -3.89
C SER A 47 -9.13 11.31 -2.63
N LYS A 48 -10.32 10.68 -2.64
CA LYS A 48 -11.20 10.64 -1.47
C LYS A 48 -10.56 9.87 -0.32
N ALA A 49 -9.82 8.78 -0.59
CA ALA A 49 -9.08 8.07 0.45
C ALA A 49 -8.07 8.97 1.17
N LEU A 50 -7.36 9.84 0.43
CA LEU A 50 -6.42 10.81 1.01
C LEU A 50 -7.14 11.95 1.77
N GLU A 51 -8.27 12.41 1.25
CA GLU A 51 -9.12 13.40 1.93
C GLU A 51 -9.63 12.85 3.27
N MET A 52 -9.99 11.56 3.32
CA MET A 52 -10.40 10.89 4.56
C MET A 52 -9.27 10.79 5.57
N LEU A 53 -8.03 10.50 5.16
CA LEU A 53 -6.87 10.57 6.08
C LEU A 53 -6.68 11.99 6.63
N HIS A 54 -6.83 13.00 5.78
CA HIS A 54 -6.71 14.39 6.22
C HIS A 54 -7.82 14.76 7.23
N ALA A 55 -9.07 14.39 6.95
CA ALA A 55 -10.19 14.62 7.85
C ALA A 55 -10.05 13.86 9.18
N MET A 56 -9.55 12.61 9.13
CA MET A 56 -9.22 11.82 10.32
C MET A 56 -8.24 12.55 11.25
N ASN A 57 -7.18 13.13 10.67
CA ASN A 57 -6.20 13.93 11.40
C ASN A 57 -6.80 15.22 11.98
N LEU A 58 -7.67 15.91 11.22
CA LEU A 58 -8.37 17.11 11.70
C LEU A 58 -9.32 16.82 12.86
N GLU A 59 -9.94 15.64 12.89
CA GLU A 59 -10.73 15.16 14.03
C GLU A 59 -9.86 14.64 15.19
N GLY A 60 -8.53 14.71 15.08
CA GLY A 60 -7.60 14.30 16.14
C GLY A 60 -7.52 12.78 16.35
N VAL A 61 -7.99 11.99 15.38
CA VAL A 61 -7.91 10.53 15.43
C VAL A 61 -6.59 10.09 14.80
N SER A 62 -5.72 9.45 15.56
CA SER A 62 -4.42 8.98 15.04
C SER A 62 -4.60 7.81 14.06
N PRO A 63 -4.01 7.88 12.85
CA PRO A 63 -3.84 6.73 11.96
C PRO A 63 -3.11 5.57 12.64
N ASN A 64 -3.34 4.36 12.13
CA ASN A 64 -2.59 3.15 12.50
C ASN A 64 -1.95 2.50 11.27
N ASP A 65 -1.26 1.37 11.46
CA ASP A 65 -0.61 0.60 10.38
C ASP A 65 -1.57 0.31 9.21
N ILE A 66 -2.78 -0.16 9.52
CA ILE A 66 -3.77 -0.50 8.48
C ILE A 66 -4.22 0.76 7.72
N THR A 67 -4.33 1.91 8.40
CA THR A 67 -4.62 3.19 7.73
C THR A 67 -3.57 3.50 6.67
N PHE A 68 -2.29 3.35 7.01
CA PHE A 68 -1.20 3.67 6.09
C PHE A 68 -1.07 2.68 4.93
N VAL A 69 -1.28 1.39 5.17
CA VAL A 69 -1.37 0.39 4.07
C VAL A 69 -2.45 0.79 3.06
N SER A 70 -3.65 1.17 3.53
CA SER A 70 -4.74 1.59 2.64
C SER A 70 -4.44 2.88 1.89
N VAL A 71 -3.78 3.85 2.53
CA VAL A 71 -3.35 5.13 1.92
C VAL A 71 -2.26 4.91 0.86
N LEU A 72 -1.27 4.06 1.15
CA LEU A 72 -0.20 3.72 0.22
C LEU A 72 -0.76 2.95 -0.99
N SER A 73 -1.72 2.04 -0.75
CA SER A 73 -2.44 1.35 -1.82
C SER A 73 -3.22 2.32 -2.72
N ALA A 74 -3.92 3.29 -2.14
CA ALA A 74 -4.59 4.36 -2.89
C ALA A 74 -3.58 5.18 -3.71
N CYS A 75 -2.40 5.48 -3.16
CA CYS A 75 -1.34 6.16 -3.89
C CYS A 75 -0.82 5.30 -5.07
N SER A 76 -0.72 3.98 -4.89
CA SER A 76 -0.28 3.05 -5.93
C SER A 76 -1.26 3.05 -7.11
N HIS A 77 -2.55 2.92 -6.80
CA HIS A 77 -3.61 2.93 -7.80
C HIS A 77 -3.79 4.30 -8.46
N GLY A 78 -3.50 5.38 -7.74
CA GLY A 78 -3.60 6.75 -8.25
C GLY A 78 -2.37 7.27 -8.98
N GLY A 79 -1.27 6.50 -9.05
CA GLY A 79 0.01 6.97 -9.60
C GLY A 79 0.62 8.15 -8.81
N LEU A 80 0.33 8.23 -7.51
CA LEU A 80 0.72 9.35 -6.65
C LEU A 80 2.06 9.06 -5.94
N SER A 81 3.12 8.80 -6.71
CA SER A 81 4.41 8.32 -6.20
C SER A 81 5.00 9.15 -5.07
N LYS A 82 5.15 10.46 -5.33
CA LYS A 82 5.66 11.42 -4.34
C LYS A 82 4.85 11.45 -3.05
N ARG A 83 3.52 11.32 -3.13
CA ARG A 83 2.66 11.29 -1.94
C ARG A 83 2.82 9.98 -1.18
N GLY A 84 2.86 8.84 -1.88
CA GLY A 84 3.09 7.54 -1.27
C GLY A 84 4.38 7.50 -0.45
N LEU A 85 5.49 7.97 -1.03
CA LEU A 85 6.77 8.05 -0.32
C LEU A 85 6.75 9.05 0.84
N GLY A 86 6.07 10.19 0.66
CA GLY A 86 5.86 11.14 1.74
C GLY A 86 5.11 10.52 2.92
N TYR A 87 4.08 9.72 2.65
CA TYR A 87 3.35 9.01 3.71
C TYR A 87 4.21 7.96 4.40
N LEU A 88 4.96 7.15 3.67
CA LEU A 88 5.89 6.16 4.25
C LEU A 88 6.91 6.83 5.19
N ALA A 89 7.49 7.97 4.77
CA ALA A 89 8.43 8.72 5.60
C ALA A 89 7.75 9.35 6.83
N SER A 90 6.52 9.86 6.67
CA SER A 90 5.76 10.48 7.76
C SER A 90 5.39 9.50 8.88
N MET A 91 5.25 8.21 8.58
CA MET A 91 4.82 7.20 9.57
C MET A 91 5.65 7.25 10.85
N LEU A 92 6.98 7.18 10.72
CA LEU A 92 7.86 7.22 11.87
C LEU A 92 8.05 8.65 12.39
N ALA A 93 8.17 9.62 11.50
CA ALA A 93 8.49 11.01 11.85
C ALA A 93 7.35 11.74 12.58
N ASP A 94 6.11 11.55 12.13
CA ASP A 94 4.95 12.32 12.56
C ASP A 94 4.00 11.49 13.45
N TYR A 95 3.93 10.17 13.24
CA TYR A 95 2.98 9.28 13.94
C TYR A 95 3.65 8.27 14.88
N GLY A 96 4.99 8.18 14.88
CA GLY A 96 5.73 7.21 15.69
C GLY A 96 5.47 5.75 15.32
N LEU A 97 5.00 5.48 14.11
CA LEU A 97 4.72 4.15 13.59
C LEU A 97 5.92 3.66 12.77
N ALA A 98 6.49 2.52 13.16
CA ALA A 98 7.55 1.89 12.39
C ALA A 98 6.95 1.21 11.15
N PRO A 99 7.39 1.54 9.92
CA PRO A 99 6.86 0.90 8.73
C PRO A 99 7.11 -0.61 8.73
N THR A 100 6.07 -1.38 8.46
CA THR A 100 6.12 -2.85 8.29
C THR A 100 6.34 -3.23 6.83
N ILE A 101 6.55 -4.53 6.57
CA ILE A 101 6.76 -5.07 5.21
C ILE A 101 5.64 -4.66 4.24
N ASP A 102 4.38 -4.68 4.67
CA ASP A 102 3.23 -4.30 3.84
C ASP A 102 3.33 -2.85 3.36
N HIS A 103 3.84 -1.94 4.20
CA HIS A 103 4.02 -0.54 3.83
C HIS A 103 5.10 -0.37 2.76
N TYR A 104 6.22 -1.08 2.91
CA TYR A 104 7.28 -1.09 1.91
C TYR A 104 6.83 -1.71 0.60
N VAL A 105 6.07 -2.82 0.64
CA VAL A 105 5.50 -3.46 -0.55
C VAL A 105 4.60 -2.49 -1.29
N CYS A 106 3.65 -1.83 -0.60
CA CYS A 106 2.81 -0.83 -1.25
C CYS A 106 3.64 0.33 -1.83
N ALA A 107 4.68 0.80 -1.14
CA ALA A 107 5.54 1.87 -1.63
C ALA A 107 6.39 1.46 -2.85
N ILE A 108 6.85 0.21 -2.91
CA ILE A 108 7.57 -0.35 -4.05
C ILE A 108 6.64 -0.49 -5.25
N ASP A 109 5.41 -0.94 -5.04
CA ASP A 109 4.38 -0.99 -6.09
C ASP A 109 4.06 0.41 -6.66
N VAL A 110 3.98 1.40 -5.77
CA VAL A 110 3.75 2.81 -6.13
C VAL A 110 4.82 3.29 -7.13
N VAL A 111 6.11 3.10 -6.82
CA VAL A 111 7.21 3.57 -7.68
C VAL A 111 7.46 2.65 -8.87
N GLY A 112 7.13 1.36 -8.73
CA GLY A 112 7.16 0.38 -9.81
C GLY A 112 6.29 0.81 -10.97
N ARG A 113 5.07 1.26 -10.66
CA ARG A 113 4.08 1.72 -11.67
C ARG A 113 4.39 3.10 -12.24
N SER A 114 5.05 3.99 -11.48
CA SER A 114 5.38 5.34 -11.98
C SER A 114 6.54 5.38 -12.97
N GLY A 115 7.27 4.26 -13.15
CA GLY A 115 8.41 4.17 -14.08
C GLY A 115 9.65 4.93 -13.59
N GLU A 116 9.68 5.34 -12.33
CA GLU A 116 10.83 6.00 -11.69
C GLU A 116 11.91 4.95 -11.39
N ALA A 117 12.64 4.58 -12.45
CA ALA A 117 13.69 3.58 -12.42
C ALA A 117 14.76 3.93 -11.39
N GLY A 118 14.91 3.08 -10.37
CA GLY A 118 15.92 3.22 -9.31
C GLY A 118 15.37 3.51 -7.91
N GLU A 119 14.15 4.03 -7.79
CA GLU A 119 13.55 4.27 -6.46
C GLU A 119 13.12 2.95 -5.79
N ALA A 120 12.59 1.99 -6.56
CA ALA A 120 12.20 0.67 -6.04
C ALA A 120 13.38 -0.06 -5.36
N SER A 121 14.56 0.01 -5.99
CA SER A 121 15.80 -0.56 -5.47
C SER A 121 16.25 0.09 -4.18
N THR A 122 16.14 1.42 -4.12
CA THR A 122 16.48 2.19 -2.92
C THR A 122 15.57 1.82 -1.75
N ILE A 123 14.25 1.74 -1.99
CA ILE A 123 13.27 1.39 -0.97
C ILE A 123 13.46 -0.05 -0.49
N ALA A 124 13.69 -0.98 -1.41
CA ALA A 124 13.94 -2.38 -1.08
C ALA A 124 15.19 -2.57 -0.22
N LYS A 125 16.27 -1.83 -0.51
CA LYS A 125 17.52 -1.86 0.28
C LYS A 125 17.40 -1.14 1.63
N ALA A 126 16.46 -0.19 1.75
CA ALA A 126 16.20 0.54 2.98
C ALA A 126 15.31 -0.23 3.97
N MET A 127 14.77 -1.39 3.57
CA MET A 127 14.01 -2.24 4.48
C MET A 127 14.91 -2.76 5.61
N PRO A 128 14.51 -2.62 6.89
CA PRO A 128 15.30 -3.07 8.03
C PRO A 128 15.14 -4.57 8.35
N PHE A 129 14.40 -5.32 7.52
CA PHE A 129 14.10 -6.73 7.68
C PHE A 129 14.17 -7.46 6.33
N GLU A 130 14.28 -8.79 6.37
CA GLU A 130 14.27 -9.59 5.15
C GLU A 130 12.86 -9.67 4.55
N PRO A 131 12.70 -9.43 3.24
CA PRO A 131 11.40 -9.54 2.57
C PRO A 131 10.94 -11.00 2.49
N ASP A 132 9.64 -11.22 2.66
CA ASP A 132 8.98 -12.52 2.45
C ASP A 132 8.72 -12.78 0.95
N PRO A 133 8.24 -13.98 0.55
CA PRO A 133 7.98 -14.27 -0.86
C PRO A 133 7.04 -13.29 -1.55
N VAL A 134 6.03 -12.76 -0.84
CA VAL A 134 5.03 -11.83 -1.42
C VAL A 134 5.65 -10.45 -1.65
N ALA A 135 6.54 -10.01 -0.76
CA ALA A 135 7.30 -8.80 -0.97
C ALA A 135 8.29 -8.95 -2.14
N TRP A 136 8.92 -10.11 -2.29
CA TRP A 136 9.81 -10.38 -3.43
C TRP A 136 9.08 -10.39 -4.78
N THR A 137 7.83 -10.88 -4.87
CA THR A 137 7.06 -10.78 -6.13
C THR A 137 6.77 -9.33 -6.51
N SER A 138 6.47 -8.49 -5.52
CA SER A 138 6.20 -7.06 -5.74
C SER A 138 7.46 -6.31 -6.19
N ILE A 139 8.61 -6.61 -5.58
CA ILE A 139 9.92 -6.10 -6.00
C ILE A 139 10.24 -6.54 -7.43
N LEU A 140 10.06 -7.82 -7.75
CA LEU A 140 10.28 -8.35 -9.10
C LEU A 140 9.40 -7.68 -10.15
N ALA A 141 8.11 -7.51 -9.84
CA ALA A 141 7.18 -6.83 -10.73
C ALA A 141 7.64 -5.39 -10.99
N ALA A 142 8.00 -4.64 -9.95
CA ALA A 142 8.54 -3.28 -10.10
C ALA A 142 9.83 -3.24 -10.94
N CYS A 143 10.78 -4.16 -10.70
CA CYS A 143 12.02 -4.25 -11.48
C CYS A 143 11.77 -4.52 -12.96
N SER A 144 10.83 -5.42 -13.28
CA SER A 144 10.50 -5.76 -14.67
C SER A 144 9.93 -4.56 -15.44
N VAL A 145 9.14 -3.71 -14.77
CA VAL A 145 8.61 -2.47 -15.35
C VAL A 145 9.72 -1.43 -15.53
N GLN A 146 10.68 -1.38 -14.60
CA GLN A 146 11.78 -0.40 -14.59
C GLN A 146 13.01 -0.83 -15.41
N GLN A 147 13.05 -2.06 -15.94
CA GLN A 147 14.23 -2.68 -16.58
C GLN A 147 15.49 -2.66 -15.69
N ASP A 148 15.34 -2.74 -14.37
CA ASP A 148 16.46 -2.87 -13.43
C ASP A 148 16.89 -4.34 -13.31
N ALA A 149 17.73 -4.77 -14.26
CA ALA A 149 18.24 -6.13 -14.32
C ALA A 149 19.05 -6.53 -13.08
N SER A 150 19.68 -5.56 -12.39
CA SER A 150 20.56 -5.83 -11.25
C SER A 150 19.78 -6.26 -10.01
N LEU A 151 18.75 -5.49 -9.64
CA LEU A 151 17.87 -5.84 -8.53
C LEU A 151 16.92 -6.98 -8.92
N GLY A 152 16.48 -7.02 -10.19
CA GLY A 152 15.65 -8.08 -10.72
C GLY A 152 16.28 -9.47 -10.56
N ALA A 153 17.56 -9.63 -10.91
CA ALA A 153 18.26 -10.90 -10.75
C ALA A 153 18.37 -11.34 -9.27
N VAL A 154 18.70 -10.40 -8.37
CA VAL A 154 18.79 -10.66 -6.93
C VAL A 154 17.43 -11.06 -6.37
N ALA A 155 16.38 -10.35 -6.75
CA ALA A 155 15.02 -10.64 -6.30
C ALA A 155 14.53 -12.00 -6.80
N ALA A 156 14.92 -12.39 -8.02
CA ALA A 156 14.55 -13.67 -8.62
C ALA A 156 15.24 -14.85 -7.92
N GLU A 157 16.54 -14.71 -7.64
CA GLU A 157 17.30 -15.69 -6.85
C GLU A 157 16.71 -15.85 -5.45
N LYS A 158 16.45 -14.75 -4.74
CA LYS A 158 15.86 -14.77 -3.39
C LYS A 158 14.46 -15.35 -3.35
N PHE A 159 13.62 -15.04 -4.35
CA PHE A 159 12.29 -15.63 -4.45
C PHE A 159 12.35 -17.15 -4.65
N ARG A 160 13.29 -17.64 -5.47
CA ARG A 160 13.46 -19.08 -5.72
C ARG A 160 13.91 -19.85 -4.48
N ASP A 161 14.82 -19.28 -3.69
CA ASP A 161 15.27 -19.87 -2.43
C ASP A 161 14.10 -20.01 -1.43
N LEU A 162 13.16 -19.07 -1.44
CA LEU A 162 12.03 -19.03 -0.53
C LEU A 162 10.79 -19.82 -1.01
N ASP A 163 10.54 -19.88 -2.31
CA ASP A 163 9.42 -20.63 -2.92
C ASP A 163 9.84 -21.40 -4.19
N PRO A 164 10.54 -22.54 -4.04
CA PRO A 164 11.12 -23.29 -5.16
C PRO A 164 10.09 -23.89 -6.15
N LYS A 165 8.80 -23.89 -5.81
CA LYS A 165 7.73 -24.55 -6.59
C LYS A 165 6.84 -23.58 -7.37
N ASN A 166 7.13 -22.29 -7.34
CA ASN A 166 6.26 -21.27 -7.88
C ASN A 166 6.66 -20.83 -9.29
N ASP A 167 5.81 -21.13 -10.27
CA ASP A 167 6.00 -20.86 -11.70
C ASP A 167 6.07 -19.35 -12.04
N ALA A 168 5.64 -18.47 -11.12
CA ALA A 168 5.72 -17.02 -11.31
C ALA A 168 7.16 -16.51 -11.45
N SER A 169 8.14 -17.22 -10.87
CA SER A 169 9.58 -16.91 -10.96
C SER A 169 10.08 -16.90 -12.42
N TYR A 170 9.83 -17.97 -13.16
CA TYR A 170 10.25 -18.11 -14.56
C TYR A 170 9.58 -17.11 -15.50
N VAL A 171 8.30 -16.82 -15.28
CA VAL A 171 7.55 -15.86 -16.10
C VAL A 171 8.08 -14.43 -15.91
N MET A 172 8.47 -14.06 -14.68
CA MET A 172 9.03 -12.74 -14.41
C MET A 172 10.48 -12.59 -14.84
N GLU A 173 11.31 -13.64 -14.73
CA GLU A 173 12.70 -13.64 -15.23
C GLU A 173 12.78 -13.45 -16.75
N SER A 174 11.83 -14.01 -17.51
CA SER A 174 11.79 -13.82 -18.97
C SER A 174 11.52 -12.37 -19.42
N LYS A 175 11.15 -11.49 -18.47
CA LYS A 175 10.80 -10.09 -18.69
C LYS A 175 11.84 -9.10 -18.13
N LEU A 176 12.87 -9.59 -17.43
CA LEU A 176 14.05 -8.83 -17.01
C LEU A 176 15.04 -8.72 -18.18
#